data_AF-A0A6L7MP08-F1
#
_entry.id   AF-A0A6L7MP08-F1
#
_cell.length_a   1.000
_cell.length_b   1.000
_cell.length_c   1.000
_cell.angle_alpha   90.00
_cell.angle_beta   90.00
_cell.angle_gamma   90.00
#
_symmetry.space_group_name_H-M   'P 1'
#
loop_
_entity.id
_entity.type
_entity.pdbx_description
1 polymer ?
#
loop_
_entity_poly.entity_id
_entity_poly.type
_entity_poly.pdbx_seq_one_letter_code
_entity_poly.pdbx_strand_id
1 'polypeptide(L)'
;MDEAIWGRRHELLFNVRRSRRYHLWRVRLLHRWNTFRMVFFLVTTSVVATTLIGEVAPDMQDLWKRLSLVPALLAALDIVLRSGDRESEHRLFARSFVSLEGSVMREGFGISEERLAELEAEYLEIEVNEPPISPLLNRICYNEEVRASYSEEEWGALLKPIPLEGWLLSLWYQMPRVKVRISS
;
A
#
# COMPACT_ATOMS: atom_id res chain seq x y z
N MET A 1 -28.13 14.69 -20.27
CA MET A 1 -27.81 14.03 -18.98
C MET A 1 -27.70 15.13 -17.95
N ASP A 2 -28.28 14.94 -16.78
CA ASP A 2 -28.23 15.93 -15.71
C ASP A 2 -26.78 16.15 -15.27
N GLU A 3 -26.34 17.41 -15.23
CA GLU A 3 -25.02 17.82 -14.80
C GLU A 3 -24.73 17.34 -13.36
N ALA A 4 -25.77 17.28 -12.52
CA ALA A 4 -25.66 16.77 -11.16
C ALA A 4 -25.30 15.28 -11.11
N ILE A 5 -25.93 14.44 -11.95
CA ILE A 5 -25.64 13.00 -12.03
C ILE A 5 -24.20 12.78 -12.50
N TRP A 6 -23.75 13.56 -13.48
CA TRP A 6 -22.39 13.46 -13.98
C TRP A 6 -21.36 13.85 -12.91
N GLY A 7 -21.59 14.95 -12.19
CA GLY A 7 -20.74 15.40 -11.10
C GLY A 7 -20.58 14.34 -10.01
N ARG A 8 -21.69 13.77 -9.54
CA ARG A 8 -21.70 12.69 -8.55
C ARG A 8 -20.98 11.43 -9.03
N ARG A 9 -21.23 11.01 -10.27
CA ARG A 9 -20.54 9.87 -10.88
C ARG A 9 -19.03 10.09 -10.92
N HIS A 10 -18.60 11.29 -11.33
CA HIS A 10 -17.19 11.66 -11.40
C HIS A 10 -16.53 11.65 -10.01
N GLU A 11 -17.21 12.21 -9.00
CA GLU A 11 -16.75 12.19 -7.61
C GLU A 11 -16.63 10.76 -7.05
N LEU A 12 -17.66 9.94 -7.24
CA LEU A 12 -17.66 8.53 -6.84
C LEU A 12 -16.46 7.81 -7.46
N LEU A 13 -16.28 7.96 -8.77
CA LEU A 13 -15.19 7.32 -9.49
C LEU A 13 -13.81 7.77 -8.99
N PHE A 14 -13.64 9.07 -8.75
CA PHE A 14 -12.42 9.63 -8.18
C PHE A 14 -12.12 9.03 -6.80
N ASN A 15 -13.13 8.96 -5.92
CA ASN A 15 -13.01 8.39 -4.58
C ASN A 15 -12.69 6.88 -4.62
N VAL A 16 -13.36 6.11 -5.46
CA VAL A 16 -13.10 4.67 -5.66
C VAL A 16 -11.64 4.44 -6.11
N ARG A 17 -11.17 5.20 -7.10
CA ARG A 17 -9.79 5.08 -7.60
C ARG A 17 -8.75 5.48 -6.55
N ARG A 18 -9.03 6.53 -5.77
CA ARG A 18 -8.20 6.94 -4.64
C ARG A 18 -8.11 5.83 -3.58
N SER A 19 -9.24 5.27 -3.13
CA SER A 19 -9.27 4.18 -2.14
C SER A 19 -8.56 2.93 -2.66
N ARG A 20 -8.74 2.57 -3.94
CA ARG A 20 -7.96 1.49 -4.58
C ARG A 20 -6.45 1.74 -4.49
N ARG A 21 -5.97 2.94 -4.87
CA ARG A 21 -4.53 3.28 -4.81
C ARG A 21 -4.01 3.21 -3.38
N TYR A 22 -4.77 3.72 -2.41
CA TYR A 22 -4.46 3.67 -0.99
C TYR A 22 -4.17 2.23 -0.54
N HIS A 23 -5.09 1.30 -0.82
CA HIS A 23 -4.91 -0.10 -0.44
C HIS A 23 -3.77 -0.79 -1.19
N LEU A 24 -3.59 -0.52 -2.49
CA LEU A 24 -2.44 -1.04 -3.23
C LEU A 24 -1.11 -0.53 -2.67
N TRP A 25 -1.08 0.71 -2.19
CA TRP A 25 0.10 1.25 -1.52
C TRP A 25 0.36 0.53 -0.20
N ARG A 26 -0.66 0.31 0.63
CA ARG A 26 -0.56 -0.46 1.88
C ARG A 26 -0.07 -1.89 1.64
N VAL A 27 -0.58 -2.57 0.60
CA VAL A 27 -0.11 -3.91 0.19
C VAL A 27 1.37 -3.88 -0.12
N ARG A 28 1.85 -2.92 -0.92
CA ARG A 28 3.27 -2.84 -1.31
C ARG A 28 4.17 -2.52 -0.12
N LEU A 29 3.71 -1.67 0.80
CA LEU A 29 4.45 -1.35 2.04
C LEU A 29 4.62 -2.60 2.91
N LEU A 30 3.52 -3.30 3.20
CA LEU A 30 3.55 -4.50 4.03
C LEU A 30 4.34 -5.62 3.34
N HIS A 31 4.14 -5.82 2.04
CA HIS A 31 4.88 -6.81 1.28
C HIS A 31 6.40 -6.56 1.35
N ARG A 32 6.85 -5.32 1.17
CA ARG A 32 8.28 -5.01 1.25
C ARG A 32 8.82 -5.11 2.68
N TRP A 33 8.03 -4.74 3.69
CA TRP A 33 8.39 -4.99 5.09
C TRP A 33 8.60 -6.49 5.35
N ASN A 34 7.70 -7.33 4.84
CA ASN A 34 7.79 -8.78 4.97
C ASN A 34 9.04 -9.34 4.28
N THR A 35 9.30 -8.92 3.04
CA THR A 35 10.50 -9.32 2.28
C THR A 35 11.79 -8.87 2.97
N PHE A 36 11.85 -7.61 3.43
CA PHE A 36 13.00 -7.09 4.16
C PHE A 36 13.29 -7.91 5.41
N ARG A 37 12.28 -8.18 6.23
CA ARG A 37 12.43 -9.00 7.44
C ARG A 37 12.90 -10.40 7.13
N MET A 38 12.37 -11.03 6.08
CA MET A 38 12.76 -12.39 5.68
C MET A 38 14.23 -12.44 5.26
N VAL A 39 14.68 -11.48 4.43
CA VAL A 39 16.09 -11.39 4.02
C VAL A 39 16.98 -11.10 5.23
N PHE A 40 16.60 -10.14 6.07
CA PHE A 40 17.34 -9.81 7.28
C PHE A 40 17.48 -11.02 8.20
N PHE A 41 16.37 -11.73 8.45
CA PHE A 41 16.36 -12.96 9.23
C PHE A 41 17.32 -13.99 8.65
N LEU A 42 17.22 -14.30 7.36
CA LEU A 42 18.07 -15.28 6.68
C LEU A 42 19.56 -14.94 6.81
N VAL A 43 19.94 -13.68 6.57
CA VAL A 43 21.33 -13.24 6.69
C VAL A 43 21.82 -13.39 8.13
N THR A 44 21.09 -12.87 9.10
CA THR A 44 21.52 -12.92 10.49
C THR A 44 21.57 -14.35 11.02
N THR A 45 20.60 -15.21 10.72
CA THR A 45 20.63 -16.62 11.15
C THR A 45 21.78 -17.37 10.51
N SER A 46 22.10 -17.08 9.24
CA SER A 46 23.22 -17.72 8.54
C SER A 46 24.56 -17.34 9.17
N VAL A 47 24.74 -16.05 9.50
CA VAL A 47 25.97 -15.59 10.19
C VAL A 47 26.06 -16.15 11.60
N VAL A 48 24.95 -16.22 12.34
CA VAL A 48 24.95 -16.83 13.68
C VAL A 48 25.32 -18.32 13.58
N ALA A 49 24.78 -19.05 12.61
CA ALA A 49 25.15 -20.44 12.38
C ALA A 49 26.65 -20.61 12.09
N THR A 50 27.25 -19.76 11.25
CA THR A 50 28.71 -19.82 10.98
C THR A 50 29.56 -19.45 12.19
N THR A 51 29.09 -18.53 13.06
CA THR A 51 29.79 -18.24 14.32
C THR A 51 29.78 -19.42 15.28
N LEU A 52 28.71 -20.22 15.32
CA LEU A 52 28.59 -21.37 16.22
C LEU A 52 29.49 -22.54 15.82
N ILE A 53 29.76 -22.72 14.52
CA ILE A 53 30.68 -23.74 14.01
C ILE A 53 32.16 -23.31 14.03
N GLY A 54 32.46 -22.12 14.57
CA GLY A 54 33.83 -21.64 14.80
C GLY A 54 34.54 -21.07 13.57
N GLU A 55 33.83 -20.84 12.46
CA GLU A 55 34.41 -20.36 11.20
C GLU A 55 34.53 -18.82 11.13
N VAL A 56 34.13 -18.11 12.18
CA VAL A 56 34.15 -16.64 12.24
C VAL A 56 35.26 -16.15 13.18
N ALA A 57 35.96 -15.09 12.74
CA ALA A 57 37.02 -14.43 13.49
C ALA A 57 36.61 -14.16 14.96
N PRO A 58 37.47 -14.48 15.96
CA PRO A 58 37.14 -14.38 17.38
C PRO A 58 36.58 -13.02 17.79
N ASP A 59 37.14 -11.94 17.25
CA ASP A 59 36.79 -10.56 17.58
C ASP A 59 35.36 -10.17 17.17
N MET A 60 34.76 -10.91 16.23
CA MET A 60 33.41 -10.65 15.72
C MET A 60 32.35 -11.53 16.39
N GLN A 61 32.74 -12.60 17.08
CA GLN A 61 31.79 -13.56 17.66
C GLN A 61 30.86 -12.92 18.68
N ASP A 62 31.37 -12.04 19.55
CA ASP A 62 30.55 -11.40 20.58
C ASP A 62 29.58 -10.36 20.03
N LEU A 63 29.94 -9.68 18.94
CA LEU A 63 29.03 -8.78 18.22
C LEU A 63 27.88 -9.55 17.59
N TRP A 64 28.17 -10.65 16.88
CA TRP A 64 27.16 -11.46 16.21
C TRP A 64 26.24 -12.20 17.17
N LYS A 65 26.76 -12.68 18.32
CA LYS A 65 25.93 -13.20 19.42
C LYS A 65 24.90 -12.18 19.90
N ARG A 66 25.28 -10.91 20.05
CA ARG A 66 24.34 -9.84 20.45
C ARG A 66 23.33 -9.51 19.36
N LEU A 67 23.77 -9.48 18.09
CA LEU A 67 22.89 -9.22 16.95
C LEU A 67 21.89 -10.36 16.68
N SER A 68 22.16 -11.58 17.14
CA SER A 68 21.26 -12.73 17.00
C SER A 68 19.88 -12.56 17.65
N LEU A 69 19.75 -11.64 18.62
CA LEU A 69 18.49 -11.34 19.29
C LEU A 69 17.55 -10.49 18.42
N VAL A 70 18.07 -9.69 17.51
CA VAL A 70 17.28 -8.73 16.72
C VAL A 70 16.27 -9.43 15.80
N PRO A 71 16.64 -10.45 15.01
CA PRO A 71 15.67 -11.17 14.17
C PRO A 71 14.57 -11.87 14.97
N ALA A 72 14.89 -12.41 16.15
CA ALA A 72 13.91 -13.05 17.02
C ALA A 72 12.87 -12.04 17.55
N LEU A 73 13.32 -10.85 17.95
CA LEU A 73 12.42 -9.76 18.36
C LEU A 73 11.55 -9.28 17.20
N LEU A 74 12.11 -9.13 15.99
CA LEU A 74 11.35 -8.74 14.80
C LEU A 74 10.31 -9.81 14.41
N ALA A 75 10.63 -11.10 14.57
CA ALA A 75 9.70 -12.19 14.35
C ALA A 75 8.57 -12.18 15.38
N ALA A 76 8.88 -11.99 16.67
CA ALA A 76 7.88 -11.88 17.73
C ALA A 76 6.95 -10.67 17.52
N LEU A 77 7.50 -9.52 17.13
CA LEU A 77 6.71 -8.33 16.83
C LEU A 77 5.74 -8.58 15.66
N ASP A 78 6.17 -9.34 14.66
CA ASP A 78 5.32 -9.64 13.51
C ASP A 78 4.12 -10.51 13.85
N ILE A 79 4.29 -11.46 14.77
CA ILE A 79 3.19 -12.30 15.27
C ILE A 79 2.08 -11.40 15.86
N VAL A 80 2.47 -10.34 16.57
CA VAL A 80 1.52 -9.37 17.15
C VAL A 80 0.92 -8.47 16.08
N LEU A 81 1.74 -7.96 15.15
CA LEU A 81 1.29 -7.04 14.11
C LEU A 81 0.50 -7.72 12.98
N ARG A 82 0.62 -9.04 12.83
CA ARG A 82 -0.03 -9.87 11.81
C ARG A 82 0.09 -9.23 10.42
N SER A 83 1.30 -8.81 10.03
CA SER A 83 1.50 -7.99 8.84
C SER A 83 1.03 -8.67 7.55
N GLY A 84 1.15 -10.01 7.47
CA GLY A 84 0.68 -10.81 6.34
C GLY A 84 -0.84 -10.83 6.20
N ASP A 85 -1.55 -10.89 7.33
CA ASP A 85 -3.02 -10.82 7.35
C ASP A 85 -3.48 -9.44 6.90
N ARG A 86 -2.85 -8.38 7.42
CA ARG A 86 -3.12 -7.00 7.00
C ARG A 86 -2.82 -6.76 5.52
N GLU A 87 -1.77 -7.39 4.98
CA GLU A 87 -1.46 -7.31 3.55
C GLU A 87 -2.59 -7.94 2.72
N SER A 88 -3.07 -9.11 3.15
CA SER A 88 -4.15 -9.85 2.49
C SER A 88 -5.47 -9.08 2.56
N GLU A 89 -5.79 -8.51 3.71
CA GLU A 89 -6.96 -7.67 3.95
C GLU A 89 -6.98 -6.46 3.01
N HIS A 90 -5.88 -5.68 2.97
CA HIS A 90 -5.78 -4.57 2.01
C HIS A 90 -5.85 -5.03 0.55
N ARG A 91 -5.36 -6.22 0.22
CA ARG A 91 -5.48 -6.78 -1.12
C ARG A 91 -6.93 -7.11 -1.47
N LEU A 92 -7.74 -7.55 -0.50
CA LEU A 92 -9.17 -7.77 -0.67
C LEU A 92 -9.90 -6.44 -0.91
N PHE A 93 -9.67 -5.41 -0.08
CA PHE A 93 -10.25 -4.09 -0.29
C PHE A 93 -9.88 -3.50 -1.66
N ALA A 94 -8.60 -3.60 -2.06
CA ALA A 94 -8.17 -3.16 -3.39
C ALA A 94 -8.94 -3.87 -4.52
N ARG A 95 -9.24 -5.16 -4.38
CA ARG A 95 -10.05 -5.91 -5.35
C ARG A 95 -11.51 -5.46 -5.35
N SER A 96 -12.10 -5.22 -4.18
CA SER A 96 -13.47 -4.71 -4.06
C SER A 96 -13.61 -3.37 -4.78
N PHE A 97 -12.69 -2.43 -4.56
CA PHE A 97 -12.69 -1.15 -5.28
C PHE A 97 -12.45 -1.27 -6.78
N VAL A 98 -11.62 -2.23 -7.23
CA VAL A 98 -11.47 -2.52 -8.67
C VAL A 98 -12.80 -3.01 -9.26
N SER A 99 -13.51 -3.89 -8.56
CA SER A 99 -14.81 -4.39 -9.00
C SER A 99 -15.83 -3.25 -9.09
N LEU A 100 -15.89 -2.40 -8.06
CA LEU A 100 -16.77 -1.24 -8.01
C LEU A 100 -16.45 -0.22 -9.12
N GLU A 101 -15.17 0.07 -9.36
CA GLU A 101 -14.73 0.89 -10.49
C GLU A 101 -15.24 0.30 -11.82
N GLY A 102 -15.10 -1.02 -12.00
CA GLY A 102 -15.62 -1.72 -13.16
C GLY A 102 -17.14 -1.62 -13.31
N SER A 103 -17.90 -1.62 -12.21
CA SER A 103 -19.34 -1.37 -12.22
C SER A 103 -19.67 0.06 -12.66
N VAL A 104 -19.05 1.09 -12.06
CA VAL A 104 -19.24 2.50 -12.43
C VAL A 104 -18.86 2.77 -13.90
N MET A 105 -17.83 2.08 -14.40
CA MET A 105 -17.39 2.20 -15.79
C MET A 105 -18.38 1.58 -16.78
N ARG A 106 -18.97 0.43 -16.45
CA ARG A 106 -19.90 -0.28 -17.33
C ARG A 106 -21.19 0.51 -17.60
N GLU A 107 -21.68 1.25 -16.61
CA GLU A 107 -22.88 2.10 -16.79
C GLU A 107 -22.62 3.27 -17.78
N GLY A 108 -21.36 3.70 -17.91
CA GLY A 108 -20.96 4.75 -18.85
C GLY A 108 -21.72 6.06 -18.65
N PHE A 109 -22.12 6.69 -19.76
CA PHE A 109 -22.88 7.95 -19.79
C PHE A 109 -24.40 7.76 -19.61
N GLY A 110 -24.87 6.51 -19.48
CA GLY A 110 -26.30 6.19 -19.40
C GLY A 110 -26.79 5.87 -17.99
N ILE A 111 -25.98 6.12 -16.96
CA ILE A 111 -26.30 5.74 -15.58
C ILE A 111 -27.56 6.47 -15.10
N SER A 112 -28.49 5.72 -14.49
CA SER A 112 -29.67 6.31 -13.83
C SER A 112 -29.31 6.82 -12.44
N GLU A 113 -30.13 7.70 -11.88
CA GLU A 113 -29.92 8.20 -10.52
C GLU A 113 -30.01 7.08 -9.48
N GLU A 114 -30.98 6.17 -9.63
CA GLU A 114 -31.14 5.01 -8.75
C GLU A 114 -29.91 4.12 -8.79
N ARG A 115 -29.38 3.85 -9.99
CA ARG A 115 -28.18 3.01 -10.14
C ARG A 115 -26.95 3.68 -9.56
N LEU A 116 -26.83 5.00 -9.67
CA LEU A 116 -25.74 5.75 -9.06
C LEU A 116 -25.84 5.71 -7.52
N ALA A 117 -27.04 5.86 -6.96
CA ALA A 117 -27.27 5.74 -5.52
C ALA A 117 -26.93 4.34 -4.99
N GLU A 118 -27.23 3.28 -5.74
CA GLU A 118 -26.82 1.92 -5.40
C GLU A 118 -25.29 1.77 -5.36
N LEU A 119 -24.58 2.32 -6.35
CA LEU A 119 -23.11 2.25 -6.39
C LEU A 119 -22.45 3.09 -5.29
N GLU A 120 -23.05 4.22 -4.91
CA GLU A 120 -22.63 5.01 -3.74
C GLU A 120 -22.87 4.24 -2.44
N ALA A 121 -23.97 3.49 -2.32
CA ALA A 121 -24.20 2.61 -1.18
C ALA A 121 -23.17 1.46 -1.14
N GLU A 122 -22.88 0.81 -2.27
CA GLU A 122 -21.82 -0.20 -2.39
C GLU A 122 -20.45 0.38 -1.97
N TYR A 123 -20.15 1.62 -2.33
CA TYR A 123 -18.94 2.31 -1.88
C TYR A 123 -18.89 2.44 -0.35
N LEU A 124 -19.96 2.94 0.27
CA LEU A 124 -20.05 3.13 1.72
C LEU A 124 -19.98 1.79 2.48
N GLU A 125 -20.56 0.72 1.94
CA GLU A 125 -20.46 -0.62 2.52
C GLU A 125 -19.01 -1.12 2.56
N ILE A 126 -18.22 -0.83 1.52
CA ILE A 126 -16.78 -1.16 1.54
C ILE A 126 -16.06 -0.28 2.56
N GLU A 127 -16.31 1.03 2.55
CA GLU A 127 -15.63 2.01 3.41
C GLU A 127 -15.88 1.77 4.90
N VAL A 128 -17.09 1.36 5.29
CA VAL A 128 -17.42 1.11 6.71
C VAL A 128 -16.60 -0.04 7.31
N ASN A 129 -16.17 -0.98 6.46
CA ASN A 129 -15.38 -2.13 6.86
C ASN A 129 -13.88 -1.84 6.82
N GLU A 130 -13.45 -0.68 6.30
CA GLU A 130 -12.04 -0.35 6.21
C GLU A 130 -11.39 -0.11 7.58
N PRO A 131 -10.12 -0.50 7.75
CA PRO A 131 -9.34 -0.08 8.91
C PRO A 131 -9.04 1.43 8.84
N PRO A 132 -8.66 2.06 9.97
CA PRO A 132 -8.37 3.49 10.03
C PRO A 132 -7.39 3.98 8.94
N ILE A 133 -7.80 5.03 8.25
CA ILE A 133 -7.06 5.62 7.13
C ILE A 133 -5.86 6.42 7.66
N SER A 134 -4.76 6.35 6.91
CA SER A 134 -3.58 7.18 7.17
C SER A 134 -3.77 8.51 6.42
N PRO A 135 -3.87 9.66 7.09
CA PRO A 135 -4.16 10.94 6.42
C PRO A 135 -3.08 11.32 5.42
N LEU A 136 -1.82 11.03 5.76
CA LEU A 136 -0.67 11.29 4.90
C LEU A 136 -0.73 10.46 3.62
N LEU A 137 -0.97 9.14 3.76
CA LEU A 137 -1.06 8.26 2.60
C LEU A 137 -2.29 8.59 1.73
N ASN A 138 -3.43 8.87 2.36
CA ASN A 138 -4.63 9.29 1.64
C ASN A 138 -4.36 10.56 0.82
N ARG A 139 -3.58 11.50 1.36
CA ARG A 139 -3.17 12.72 0.64
C ARG A 139 -2.24 12.43 -0.54
N ILE A 140 -1.29 11.50 -0.38
CA ILE A 140 -0.42 11.06 -1.48
C ILE A 140 -1.28 10.46 -2.61
N CYS A 141 -2.17 9.52 -2.28
CA CYS A 141 -3.04 8.86 -3.25
C CYS A 141 -4.05 9.83 -3.90
N TYR A 142 -4.53 10.81 -3.14
CA TYR A 142 -5.35 11.91 -3.68
C TYR A 142 -4.58 12.68 -4.76
N ASN A 143 -3.34 13.11 -4.46
CA ASN A 143 -2.52 13.84 -5.43
C ASN A 143 -2.17 13.00 -6.65
N GLU A 144 -1.91 11.70 -6.48
CA GLU A 144 -1.70 10.78 -7.61
C GLU A 144 -2.95 10.66 -8.48
N GLU A 145 -4.14 10.64 -7.89
CA GLU A 145 -5.39 10.57 -8.64
C GLU A 145 -5.72 11.91 -9.33
N VAL A 146 -5.44 13.05 -8.68
CA VAL A 146 -5.51 14.37 -9.33
C VAL A 146 -4.62 14.38 -10.57
N ARG A 147 -3.38 13.89 -10.45
CA ARG A 147 -2.45 13.81 -11.59
C ARG A 147 -2.90 12.85 -12.67
N ALA A 148 -3.67 11.82 -12.33
CA ALA A 148 -4.15 10.84 -13.29
C ALA A 148 -5.45 11.27 -14.00
N SER A 149 -6.26 12.11 -13.35
CA SER A 149 -7.61 12.45 -13.79
C SER A 149 -7.75 13.85 -14.39
N TYR A 150 -6.82 14.75 -14.15
CA TYR A 150 -6.88 16.15 -14.60
C TYR A 150 -5.66 16.53 -15.45
N SER A 151 -5.72 17.67 -16.14
CA SER A 151 -4.60 18.24 -16.89
C SER A 151 -3.59 18.97 -16.00
N GLU A 152 -2.36 19.18 -16.46
CA GLU A 152 -1.30 19.84 -15.68
C GLU A 152 -1.68 21.28 -15.26
N GLU A 153 -2.44 21.97 -16.09
CA GLU A 153 -2.97 23.33 -15.83
C GLU A 153 -3.92 23.35 -14.62
N GLU A 154 -4.66 22.27 -14.42
CA GLU A 154 -5.64 22.12 -13.33
C GLU A 154 -5.00 21.61 -12.02
N TRP A 155 -3.88 20.88 -12.10
CA TRP A 155 -3.24 20.27 -10.92
C TRP A 155 -2.82 21.30 -9.87
N GLY A 156 -2.30 22.44 -10.32
CA GLY A 156 -1.71 23.46 -9.43
C GLY A 156 -2.67 23.92 -8.33
N ALA A 157 -3.97 24.01 -8.63
CA ALA A 157 -4.99 24.40 -7.68
C ALA A 157 -5.50 23.24 -6.81
N LEU A 158 -5.40 21.99 -7.30
CA LEU A 158 -6.00 20.82 -6.67
C LEU A 158 -5.03 20.05 -5.76
N LEU A 159 -3.72 20.14 -6.00
CA LEU A 159 -2.72 19.39 -5.25
C LEU A 159 -2.65 19.83 -3.78
N LYS A 160 -2.65 18.85 -2.89
CA LYS A 160 -2.50 19.07 -1.45
C LYS A 160 -1.02 19.00 -1.07
N PRO A 161 -0.51 19.91 -0.22
CA PRO A 161 0.89 19.88 0.19
C PRO A 161 1.21 18.60 0.98
N ILE A 162 2.30 17.93 0.61
CA ILE A 162 2.80 16.73 1.28
C ILE A 162 3.92 17.15 2.25
N PRO A 163 3.83 16.86 3.56
CA PRO A 163 4.90 17.15 4.51
C PRO A 163 6.15 16.30 4.22
N LEU A 164 7.31 16.72 4.72
CA LEU A 164 8.61 16.06 4.47
C LEU A 164 8.60 14.56 4.78
N GLU A 165 7.89 14.14 5.84
CA GLU A 165 7.71 12.73 6.21
C GLU A 165 7.02 11.91 5.10
N GLY A 166 6.06 12.52 4.39
CA GLY A 166 5.41 11.91 3.23
C GLY A 166 6.33 11.77 2.03
N TRP A 167 7.32 12.66 1.91
CA TRP A 167 8.33 12.57 0.86
C TRP A 167 9.27 11.38 1.07
N LEU A 168 9.63 11.07 2.31
CA LEU A 168 10.42 9.86 2.61
C LEU A 168 9.64 8.56 2.32
N LEU A 169 8.35 8.54 2.66
CA LEU A 169 7.48 7.40 2.33
C LEU A 169 7.26 7.24 0.81
N SER A 170 7.18 8.34 0.06
CA SER A 170 7.03 8.30 -1.40
C SER A 170 8.33 7.90 -2.10
N LEU A 171 9.50 8.35 -1.62
CA LEU A 171 10.81 7.86 -2.09
C LEU A 171 10.97 6.36 -1.87
N TRP A 172 10.60 5.90 -0.67
CA TRP A 172 10.65 4.48 -0.38
C TRP A 172 9.79 3.71 -1.38
N TYR A 173 8.56 4.17 -1.66
CA TYR A 173 7.68 3.61 -2.70
C TYR A 173 8.28 3.56 -4.11
N GLN A 174 8.95 4.63 -4.56
CA GLN A 174 9.52 4.72 -5.92
C GLN A 174 10.78 3.88 -6.14
N MET A 175 11.36 3.26 -5.10
CA MET A 175 12.53 2.41 -5.29
C MET A 175 12.19 1.24 -6.23
N PRO A 176 12.99 1.02 -7.29
CA PRO A 176 12.75 -0.05 -8.24
C PRO A 176 12.79 -1.41 -7.55
N ARG A 177 11.92 -2.34 -8.00
CA ARG A 177 12.04 -3.75 -7.60
C ARG A 177 13.40 -4.23 -8.08
N VAL A 178 14.25 -4.68 -7.16
CA VAL A 178 15.46 -5.43 -7.52
C VAL A 178 14.97 -6.71 -8.19
N LYS A 179 14.93 -6.71 -9.53
CA LYS A 179 14.68 -7.93 -10.30
C LYS A 179 15.98 -8.73 -10.25
N VAL A 180 16.04 -9.69 -9.33
CA VAL A 180 17.10 -10.71 -9.37
C VAL A 180 16.81 -11.58 -10.58
N ARG A 181 17.47 -11.29 -11.70
CA ARG A 181 17.44 -12.12 -12.90
C ARG A 181 18.41 -13.28 -12.64
N ILE A 182 17.88 -14.42 -12.20
CA ILE A 182 18.67 -15.66 -12.12
C ILE A 182 18.86 -16.12 -13.57
N SER A 183 20.08 -15.99 -14.10
CA SER A 183 20.43 -16.60 -15.39
C SER A 183 20.58 -18.09 -15.16
N SER A 184 19.71 -18.88 -15.80
CA SER A 184 19.86 -20.32 -16.00
C SER A 184 20.92 -20.62 -17.05
#